data_AF-A0A917P042-F1
#
_entry.id   AF-A0A917P042-F1
#
_cell.length_a   1.000
_cell.length_b   1.000
_cell.length_c   1.000
_cell.angle_alpha   90.00
_cell.angle_beta   90.00
_cell.angle_gamma   90.00
#
_symmetry.space_group_name_H-M   'P 1'
#
loop_
_entity.id
_entity.type
_entity.pdbx_description
1 polymer ?
#
loop_
_entity_poly.entity_id
_entity_poly.type
_entity_poly.pdbx_seq_one_letter_code
_entity_poly.pdbx_strand_id
1 'polypeptide(L)'
;MTTHSNTPAGWYPDPHGAPQTLRYWDGAQWTEHTNQQGAAQQAAPQAAVPPQAAADPRVQRQVQQQAGVAAGGAGGGTLFTEPVLVVNQKAKLIELTNEYKVMDQAGRELGSVVEVGQSAFKKVLRFVSSLDQFMTHRLEIRDAYGQPQLVLTRPAKFLKSRVIVTRLDGSPVGEIVQQNVIGKINFAMNADGRQVGAIKAENWRAWNFAIVDHADNEVARITKTWEGLAKTMFTTADNYVLQIHFQLPEPLLSLVVATALTVDTALKQDSRGLG
;
A
#
# COMPACT_ATOMS: atom_id res chain seq x y z
N MET A 1 14.81 -33.79 -23.31
CA MET A 1 14.15 -32.49 -23.18
C MET A 1 12.66 -32.75 -23.09
N THR A 2 12.03 -32.58 -21.93
CA THR A 2 10.57 -32.68 -21.76
C THR A 2 10.10 -31.41 -21.06
N THR A 3 9.38 -30.57 -21.79
CA THR A 3 8.78 -29.33 -21.31
C THR A 3 7.49 -29.66 -20.56
N HIS A 4 7.46 -29.47 -19.24
CA HIS A 4 6.24 -29.52 -18.46
C HIS A 4 5.55 -28.14 -18.52
N SER A 5 4.41 -28.07 -19.21
CA SER A 5 3.49 -26.93 -19.16
C SER A 5 2.82 -26.90 -17.79
N ASN A 6 3.19 -25.93 -16.94
CA ASN A 6 2.63 -25.75 -15.60
C ASN A 6 1.42 -24.81 -15.65
N THR A 7 0.25 -25.36 -16.00
CA THR A 7 -1.02 -24.61 -15.96
C THR A 7 -1.56 -24.67 -14.52
N PRO A 8 -1.66 -23.52 -13.82
CA PRO A 8 -2.17 -23.50 -12.44
C PRO A 8 -3.65 -23.90 -12.39
N ALA A 9 -4.11 -24.37 -11.23
CA ALA A 9 -5.51 -24.72 -11.03
C ALA A 9 -6.41 -23.48 -11.19
N GLY A 10 -7.52 -23.61 -11.90
CA GLY A 10 -8.39 -22.48 -12.22
C GLY A 10 -9.52 -22.80 -13.20
N TRP A 11 -10.37 -21.81 -13.45
CA TRP A 11 -11.45 -21.91 -14.43
C TRP A 11 -10.96 -21.51 -15.81
N TYR A 12 -11.12 -22.39 -16.78
CA TYR A 12 -10.65 -22.19 -18.15
C TYR A 12 -11.77 -22.53 -19.15
N PRO A 13 -11.75 -21.96 -20.37
CA PRO A 13 -12.74 -22.29 -21.40
C PRO A 13 -12.75 -23.79 -21.70
N ASP A 14 -13.92 -24.43 -21.66
CA ASP A 14 -14.06 -25.85 -21.97
C ASP A 14 -13.90 -26.07 -23.48
N PRO A 15 -12.84 -26.78 -23.96
CA PRO A 15 -12.63 -27.01 -25.39
C PRO A 15 -13.69 -27.95 -26.01
N HIS A 16 -14.42 -28.70 -25.18
CA HIS A 16 -15.43 -29.68 -25.62
C HIS A 16 -16.87 -29.28 -25.21
N GLY A 17 -17.04 -28.13 -24.56
CA GLY A 17 -18.32 -27.63 -24.06
C GLY A 17 -19.02 -26.64 -24.99
N ALA A 18 -20.24 -26.23 -24.62
CA ALA A 18 -20.95 -25.16 -25.30
C ALA A 18 -20.17 -23.82 -25.19
N PRO A 19 -20.20 -22.94 -26.21
CA PRO A 19 -19.53 -21.65 -26.13
C PRO A 19 -20.01 -20.88 -24.87
N GLN A 20 -19.06 -20.31 -24.12
CA GLN A 20 -19.25 -19.66 -22.81
C GLN A 20 -19.37 -20.60 -21.58
N THR A 21 -18.94 -21.86 -21.71
CA THR A 21 -18.77 -22.77 -20.57
C THR A 21 -17.32 -22.75 -20.09
N LEU A 22 -17.11 -22.47 -18.80
CA LEU A 22 -15.83 -22.65 -18.13
C LEU A 22 -15.81 -24.00 -17.43
N ARG A 23 -14.67 -24.69 -17.44
CA ARG A 23 -14.44 -25.93 -16.69
C ARG A 23 -13.27 -25.73 -15.73
N TYR A 24 -13.31 -26.39 -14.60
CA TYR A 24 -12.26 -26.26 -13.60
C TYR A 24 -11.11 -27.26 -13.85
N TRP A 25 -9.90 -26.74 -14.02
CA TRP A 25 -8.63 -27.48 -14.07
C TRP A 25 -8.04 -27.53 -12.66
N ASP A 26 -7.68 -28.71 -12.16
CA ASP A 26 -7.15 -28.88 -10.80
C ASP A 26 -5.61 -28.80 -10.71
N GLY A 27 -4.93 -28.58 -11.84
CA GLY A 27 -3.46 -28.58 -11.93
C GLY A 27 -2.90 -29.85 -12.59
N ALA A 28 -3.68 -30.92 -12.71
CA ALA A 28 -3.28 -32.17 -13.35
C ALA A 28 -4.30 -32.71 -14.36
N GLN A 29 -5.59 -32.48 -14.15
CA GLN A 29 -6.68 -32.91 -15.02
C GLN A 29 -7.88 -31.96 -14.97
N TRP A 30 -8.76 -32.08 -15.97
CA TRP A 30 -10.04 -31.37 -15.98
C TRP A 30 -11.01 -32.09 -15.06
N THR A 31 -11.63 -31.33 -14.15
CA THR A 31 -12.69 -31.87 -13.28
C THR A 31 -14.04 -31.81 -13.99
N GLU A 32 -15.04 -32.52 -13.49
CA GLU A 32 -16.41 -32.47 -14.06
C GLU A 32 -17.15 -31.15 -13.75
N HIS A 33 -16.57 -30.26 -12.95
CA HIS A 33 -17.17 -28.98 -12.61
C HIS A 33 -17.15 -28.04 -13.81
N THR A 34 -18.34 -27.71 -14.31
CA THR A 34 -18.55 -26.72 -15.38
C THR A 34 -19.42 -25.57 -14.89
N ASN A 35 -19.18 -24.37 -15.40
CA ASN A 35 -19.92 -23.16 -15.08
C ASN A 35 -20.27 -22.43 -16.39
N GLN A 36 -21.55 -22.25 -16.66
CA GLN A 36 -22.01 -21.47 -17.81
C GLN A 36 -22.09 -20.00 -17.39
N GLN A 37 -21.35 -19.12 -18.08
CA GLN A 37 -21.46 -17.67 -17.84
C GLN A 37 -22.79 -17.16 -18.36
N GLY A 38 -23.86 -17.32 -17.57
CA GLY A 38 -25.16 -16.75 -17.87
C GLY A 38 -26.36 -17.45 -17.22
N ALA A 39 -26.43 -17.53 -15.88
CA ALA A 39 -27.70 -17.48 -15.14
C ALA A 39 -27.46 -17.53 -13.62
N ALA A 40 -28.07 -16.56 -12.92
CA ALA A 40 -28.51 -16.50 -11.53
C ALA A 40 -27.89 -17.44 -10.46
N GLN A 41 -27.42 -16.82 -9.38
CA GLN A 41 -27.14 -17.45 -8.08
C GLN A 41 -28.25 -18.43 -7.65
N GLN A 42 -27.85 -19.65 -7.26
CA GLN A 42 -28.62 -20.51 -6.36
C GLN A 42 -27.68 -21.20 -5.36
N ALA A 43 -28.16 -21.27 -4.13
CA ALA A 43 -27.42 -21.47 -2.89
C ALA A 43 -26.84 -22.89 -2.70
N ALA A 44 -25.66 -22.97 -2.07
CA ALA A 44 -25.11 -24.19 -1.46
C ALA A 44 -25.08 -24.03 0.08
N PRO A 45 -25.24 -25.10 0.88
CA PRO A 45 -25.33 -25.02 2.33
C PRO A 45 -23.98 -24.64 2.97
N GLN A 46 -24.05 -23.71 3.93
CA GLN A 46 -22.91 -23.12 4.62
C GLN A 46 -22.26 -24.11 5.59
N ALA A 47 -20.97 -24.40 5.39
CA ALA A 47 -20.08 -24.76 6.50
C ALA A 47 -19.71 -23.46 7.24
N ALA A 48 -19.93 -23.44 8.56
CA ALA A 48 -19.80 -22.24 9.38
C ALA A 48 -18.35 -21.71 9.43
N VAL A 49 -18.17 -20.51 8.88
CA VAL A 49 -17.01 -19.64 9.08
C VAL A 49 -17.53 -18.35 9.72
N PRO A 50 -16.85 -17.78 10.73
CA PRO A 50 -17.36 -16.64 11.49
C PRO A 50 -17.52 -15.39 10.61
N PRO A 51 -18.47 -14.48 10.93
CA PRO A 51 -18.90 -13.43 10.01
C PRO A 51 -17.78 -12.40 9.77
N GLN A 52 -17.21 -12.41 8.57
CA GLN A 52 -16.53 -11.26 8.01
C GLN A 52 -17.60 -10.22 7.60
N ALA A 53 -17.43 -9.00 8.08
CA ALA A 53 -18.37 -7.90 7.87
C ALA A 53 -18.69 -7.71 6.38
N ALA A 54 -19.97 -7.79 6.04
CA ALA A 54 -20.47 -7.58 4.70
C ALA A 54 -20.07 -6.18 4.19
N ALA A 55 -19.56 -6.11 2.97
CA ALA A 55 -19.27 -4.86 2.28
C ALA A 55 -20.55 -4.00 2.22
N ASP A 56 -20.44 -2.74 2.65
CA ASP A 56 -21.58 -1.84 2.79
C ASP A 56 -22.16 -1.46 1.40
N PRO A 57 -23.43 -1.79 1.09
CA PRO A 57 -24.07 -1.49 -0.20
C PRO A 57 -24.22 0.02 -0.49
N ARG A 58 -23.83 0.89 0.44
CA ARG A 58 -23.72 2.34 0.25
C ARG A 58 -22.46 2.73 -0.54
N VAL A 59 -21.38 1.98 -0.41
CA VAL A 59 -20.11 2.22 -1.12
C VAL A 59 -20.29 2.04 -2.63
N GLN A 60 -21.01 1.00 -3.05
CA GLN A 60 -21.23 0.70 -4.48
C GLN A 60 -22.00 1.79 -5.25
N ARG A 61 -23.00 2.43 -4.61
CA ARG A 61 -23.79 3.50 -5.25
C ARG A 61 -23.03 4.82 -5.39
N GLN A 62 -22.03 5.05 -4.55
CA GLN A 62 -21.29 6.31 -4.49
C GLN A 62 -20.17 6.39 -5.55
N VAL A 63 -19.63 5.25 -5.98
CA VAL A 63 -18.61 5.16 -7.06
C VAL A 63 -19.19 5.53 -8.44
N GLN A 64 -20.47 5.25 -8.69
CA GLN A 64 -21.11 5.52 -9.99
C GLN A 64 -21.49 6.99 -10.23
N GLN A 65 -21.68 7.79 -9.18
CA GLN A 65 -22.36 9.10 -9.32
C GLN A 65 -21.45 10.33 -9.34
N GLN A 66 -20.15 10.23 -9.01
CA GLN A 66 -19.40 11.46 -8.64
C GLN A 66 -17.93 11.59 -9.04
N ALA A 67 -17.40 10.81 -9.98
CA ALA A 67 -16.02 10.96 -10.42
C ALA A 67 -15.89 11.16 -11.93
N GLY A 68 -15.62 12.41 -12.34
CA GLY A 68 -14.92 12.73 -13.59
C GLY A 68 -13.42 12.39 -13.54
N VAL A 69 -13.05 11.43 -12.68
CA VAL A 69 -11.74 10.79 -12.60
C VAL A 69 -12.08 9.32 -12.68
N ALA A 70 -11.70 8.64 -13.77
CA ALA A 70 -12.05 7.25 -13.98
C ALA A 70 -11.71 6.45 -12.72
N ALA A 71 -12.68 5.69 -12.19
CA ALA A 71 -12.42 4.69 -11.18
C ALA A 71 -11.18 3.92 -11.63
N GLY A 72 -10.09 4.02 -10.87
CA GLY A 72 -8.89 3.24 -11.15
C GLY A 72 -9.34 1.80 -11.34
N GLY A 73 -8.89 1.17 -12.44
CA GLY A 73 -9.38 -0.15 -12.86
C GLY A 73 -9.36 -1.17 -11.71
N ALA A 74 -10.10 -2.27 -11.86
CA ALA A 74 -10.14 -3.33 -10.85
C ALA A 74 -8.71 -3.71 -10.42
N GLY A 75 -8.36 -3.45 -9.16
CA GLY A 75 -7.05 -3.74 -8.61
C GLY A 75 -6.85 -5.22 -8.31
N GLY A 76 -5.59 -5.63 -8.18
CA GLY A 76 -5.21 -7.04 -7.99
C GLY A 76 -5.34 -7.57 -6.54
N GLY A 77 -5.85 -6.78 -5.60
CA GLY A 77 -6.08 -7.19 -4.21
C GLY A 77 -4.87 -7.14 -3.28
N THR A 78 -3.81 -6.41 -3.66
CA THR A 78 -2.58 -6.30 -2.86
C THR A 78 -2.10 -4.84 -2.79
N LEU A 79 -1.19 -4.55 -1.86
CA LEU A 79 -0.55 -3.23 -1.74
C LEU A 79 0.17 -2.75 -3.02
N PHE A 80 0.53 -3.65 -3.94
CA PHE A 80 1.34 -3.35 -5.12
C PHE A 80 0.56 -3.42 -6.44
N THR A 81 -0.70 -3.88 -6.39
CA THR A 81 -1.55 -4.05 -7.58
C THR A 81 -2.83 -3.23 -7.50
N GLU A 82 -3.07 -2.56 -6.39
CA GLU A 82 -4.23 -1.69 -6.20
C GLU A 82 -3.90 -0.27 -6.66
N PRO A 83 -4.72 0.35 -7.53
CA PRO A 83 -4.48 1.71 -8.00
C PRO A 83 -4.77 2.75 -6.91
N VAL A 84 -5.51 2.38 -5.86
CA VAL A 84 -5.89 3.29 -4.77
C VAL A 84 -5.62 2.60 -3.45
N LEU A 85 -4.73 3.18 -2.65
CA LEU A 85 -4.47 2.78 -1.28
C LEU A 85 -4.97 3.87 -0.33
N VAL A 86 -5.88 3.49 0.56
CA VAL A 86 -6.40 4.34 1.63
C VAL A 86 -5.64 4.00 2.91
N VAL A 87 -4.91 4.97 3.45
CA VAL A 87 -4.16 4.82 4.71
C VAL A 87 -4.97 5.40 5.85
N ASN A 88 -5.19 4.58 6.88
CA ASN A 88 -5.93 4.96 8.07
C ASN A 88 -5.05 4.82 9.33
N GLN A 89 -4.80 5.95 9.98
CA GLN A 89 -4.17 6.01 11.28
C GLN A 89 -5.25 5.89 12.37
N LYS A 90 -5.53 4.66 12.84
CA LYS A 90 -6.42 4.49 14.00
C LYS A 90 -5.76 5.09 15.24
N ALA A 91 -6.49 5.92 15.99
CA ALA A 91 -6.07 6.35 17.32
C ALA A 91 -6.03 5.14 18.26
N LYS A 92 -4.83 4.67 18.64
CA LYS A 92 -4.69 3.59 19.63
C LYS A 92 -4.78 4.17 21.05
N LEU A 93 -5.72 3.66 21.84
CA LEU A 93 -5.98 4.12 23.20
C LEU A 93 -5.03 3.52 24.25
N ILE A 94 -4.30 2.41 24.00
CA ILE A 94 -3.46 1.76 25.05
C ILE A 94 -2.15 1.11 24.50
N GLU A 95 -1.84 1.17 23.20
CA GLU A 95 -0.62 0.53 22.66
C GLU A 95 0.36 1.56 22.09
N LEU A 96 1.57 1.61 22.66
CA LEU A 96 2.65 2.57 22.36
C LEU A 96 3.30 2.42 20.95
N THR A 97 2.78 1.54 20.08
CA THR A 97 3.38 1.29 18.76
C THR A 97 2.54 1.96 17.68
N ASN A 98 3.18 2.81 16.86
CA ASN A 98 2.54 3.40 15.69
C ASN A 98 2.21 2.29 14.68
N GLU A 99 0.93 2.12 14.37
CA GLU A 99 0.44 1.16 13.38
C GLU A 99 -0.60 1.84 12.48
N TYR A 100 -0.46 1.63 11.17
CA TYR A 100 -1.36 2.17 10.15
C TYR A 100 -1.99 1.01 9.38
N LYS A 101 -3.29 1.07 9.14
CA LYS A 101 -3.98 0.12 8.25
C LYS A 101 -4.04 0.68 6.84
N VAL A 102 -3.88 -0.21 5.85
CA VAL A 102 -3.98 0.12 4.44
C VAL A 102 -5.13 -0.66 3.83
N MET A 103 -6.00 0.02 3.10
CA MET A 103 -7.21 -0.54 2.50
C MET A 103 -7.29 -0.16 1.02
N ASP A 104 -8.08 -0.92 0.25
CA ASP A 104 -8.46 -0.51 -1.10
C ASP A 104 -9.60 0.54 -1.07
N GLN A 105 -9.99 1.01 -2.26
CA GLN A 105 -11.10 1.94 -2.44
C GLN A 105 -12.46 1.42 -1.95
N ALA A 106 -12.62 0.10 -1.81
CA ALA A 106 -13.84 -0.52 -1.29
C ALA A 106 -13.79 -0.71 0.24
N GLY A 107 -12.67 -0.36 0.89
CA GLY A 107 -12.46 -0.53 2.32
C GLY A 107 -12.01 -1.92 2.74
N ARG A 108 -11.66 -2.81 1.81
CA ARG A 108 -11.06 -4.10 2.13
C ARG A 108 -9.60 -3.89 2.54
N GLU A 109 -9.21 -4.49 3.66
CA GLU A 109 -7.85 -4.42 4.19
C GLU A 109 -6.85 -5.12 3.25
N LEU A 110 -5.81 -4.38 2.86
CA LEU A 110 -4.73 -4.86 1.98
C LEU A 110 -3.45 -5.15 2.76
N GLY A 111 -3.28 -4.54 3.94
CA GLY A 111 -2.10 -4.69 4.77
C GLY A 111 -1.98 -3.63 5.86
N SER A 112 -0.79 -3.57 6.46
CA SER A 112 -0.48 -2.62 7.53
C SER A 112 0.97 -2.13 7.49
N VAL A 113 1.21 -1.03 8.19
CA VAL A 113 2.56 -0.51 8.46
C VAL A 113 2.77 -0.56 9.97
N VAL A 114 3.85 -1.19 10.41
CA VAL A 114 4.16 -1.31 11.84
C VAL A 114 5.59 -0.86 12.13
N GLU A 115 5.79 -0.20 13.27
CA GLU A 115 7.12 0.11 13.78
C GLU A 115 7.68 -1.08 14.59
N VAL A 116 8.88 -1.53 14.23
CA VAL A 116 9.54 -2.71 14.83
C VAL A 116 10.85 -2.34 15.50
N GLY A 117 11.28 -3.15 16.47
CA GLY A 117 12.55 -2.96 17.19
C GLY A 117 12.50 -1.99 18.39
N GLN A 118 11.33 -1.49 18.77
CA GLN A 118 11.19 -0.58 19.93
C GLN A 118 11.13 -1.29 21.30
N SER A 119 10.92 -2.60 21.35
CA SER A 119 10.42 -3.27 22.56
C SER A 119 11.45 -3.71 23.62
N ALA A 120 12.74 -3.82 23.33
CA ALA A 120 13.70 -4.38 24.31
C ALA A 120 14.64 -3.37 24.98
N PHE A 121 14.99 -2.24 24.35
CA PHE A 121 16.03 -1.34 24.87
C PHE A 121 15.53 0.04 25.33
N LYS A 122 14.30 0.45 24.96
CA LYS A 122 13.77 1.80 25.29
C LYS A 122 12.99 1.92 26.60
N LYS A 123 12.66 0.82 27.29
CA LYS A 123 11.99 0.91 28.60
C LYS A 123 12.89 1.44 29.72
N VAL A 124 14.21 1.40 29.54
CA VAL A 124 15.19 1.84 30.56
C VAL A 124 15.70 3.27 30.34
N LEU A 125 15.62 3.83 29.12
CA LEU A 125 16.18 5.16 28.81
C LEU A 125 15.17 6.32 28.82
N ARG A 126 13.89 6.10 29.11
CA ARG A 126 12.85 7.16 29.18
C ARG A 126 13.02 8.13 30.37
N PHE A 127 14.20 8.19 30.96
CA PHE A 127 14.61 9.16 31.99
C PHE A 127 15.65 10.17 31.50
N VAL A 128 16.05 10.15 30.21
CA VAL A 128 16.97 11.16 29.64
C VAL A 128 16.37 11.74 28.35
N SER A 129 15.82 12.94 28.43
CA SER A 129 14.78 13.48 27.55
C SER A 129 15.23 14.05 26.19
N SER A 130 16.36 13.62 25.61
CA SER A 130 16.91 14.24 24.38
C SER A 130 17.48 13.29 23.33
N LEU A 131 17.31 11.96 23.47
CA LEU A 131 17.91 10.96 22.59
C LEU A 131 17.00 10.43 21.46
N ASP A 132 15.72 10.81 21.41
CA ASP A 132 14.77 10.17 20.47
C ASP A 132 15.02 10.54 18.99
N GLN A 133 15.61 11.70 18.71
CA GLN A 133 16.05 12.11 17.36
C GLN A 133 17.34 11.38 16.89
N PHE A 134 17.95 10.55 17.74
CA PHE A 134 19.21 9.83 17.47
C PHE A 134 19.00 8.32 17.28
N MET A 135 17.76 7.87 17.13
CA MET A 135 17.44 6.44 17.07
C MET A 135 17.13 6.00 15.65
N THR A 136 17.57 4.78 15.32
CA THR A 136 17.17 4.12 14.07
C THR A 136 15.69 3.78 14.16
N HIS A 137 14.90 4.25 13.19
CA HIS A 137 13.51 3.82 13.04
C HIS A 137 13.46 2.69 12.03
N ARG A 138 12.74 1.63 12.37
CA ARG A 138 12.51 0.50 11.48
C ARG A 138 11.01 0.28 11.35
N LEU A 139 10.52 0.34 10.12
CA LEU A 139 9.12 0.10 9.78
C LEU A 139 9.04 -1.14 8.89
N GLU A 140 7.97 -1.90 9.04
CA GLU A 140 7.63 -2.99 8.14
C GLU A 140 6.30 -2.68 7.47
N ILE A 141 6.27 -2.80 6.15
CA ILE A 141 5.05 -2.86 5.37
C ILE A 141 4.68 -4.33 5.23
N ARG A 142 3.52 -4.69 5.75
CA ARG A 142 3.02 -6.06 5.81
C ARG A 142 1.78 -6.20 4.94
N ASP A 143 1.62 -7.35 4.31
CA ASP A 143 0.39 -7.67 3.59
C ASP A 143 -0.80 -7.94 4.53
N ALA A 144 -1.97 -8.24 3.96
CA ALA A 144 -3.19 -8.55 4.71
C ALA A 144 -3.07 -9.77 5.64
N TYR A 145 -2.07 -10.63 5.43
CA TYR A 145 -1.77 -11.79 6.28
C TYR A 145 -0.70 -11.48 7.34
N GLY A 146 -0.22 -10.25 7.41
CA GLY A 146 0.80 -9.80 8.35
C GLY A 146 2.22 -10.17 7.95
N GLN A 147 2.46 -10.65 6.72
CA GLN A 147 3.79 -11.01 6.26
C GLN A 147 4.53 -9.76 5.76
N PRO A 148 5.77 -9.49 6.21
CA PRO A 148 6.53 -8.33 5.75
C PRO A 148 6.88 -8.44 4.26
N GLN A 149 6.52 -7.42 3.50
CA GLN A 149 6.81 -7.29 2.08
C GLN A 149 7.99 -6.33 1.86
N LEU A 150 8.01 -5.21 2.60
CA LEU A 150 9.11 -4.25 2.59
C LEU A 150 9.52 -3.88 4.02
N VAL A 151 10.81 -3.65 4.18
CA VAL A 151 11.41 -3.14 5.42
C VAL A 151 12.02 -1.78 5.12
N LEU A 152 11.65 -0.78 5.91
CA LEU A 152 12.17 0.57 5.81
C LEU A 152 13.03 0.86 7.04
N THR A 153 14.27 1.24 6.79
CA THR A 153 15.23 1.61 7.84
C THR A 153 15.64 3.05 7.67
N ARG A 154 15.32 3.89 8.65
CA ARG A 154 15.86 5.24 8.79
C ARG A 154 17.04 5.17 9.77
N PRO A 155 18.29 5.18 9.29
CA PRO A 155 19.45 5.11 10.17
C PRO A 155 19.54 6.35 11.06
N ALA A 156 20.09 6.17 12.27
CA ALA A 156 20.44 7.28 13.15
C ALA A 156 21.39 8.27 12.46
N LYS A 157 21.08 9.57 12.62
CA LYS A 157 21.67 10.77 11.99
C LYS A 157 22.87 10.59 11.03
N PHE A 158 22.61 10.85 9.75
CA PHE A 158 23.53 11.52 8.83
C PHE A 158 22.84 12.78 8.29
N LEU A 159 23.63 13.77 7.84
CA LEU A 159 23.27 15.12 7.39
C LEU A 159 21.88 15.38 6.74
N LYS A 160 21.27 14.40 6.08
CA LYS A 160 19.98 14.49 5.36
C LYS A 160 19.08 13.30 5.72
N SER A 161 17.76 13.51 5.74
CA SER A 161 16.82 12.40 5.92
C SER A 161 16.95 11.40 4.77
N ARG A 162 17.25 10.15 5.12
CA ARG A 162 17.30 9.00 4.21
C ARG A 162 16.56 7.82 4.81
N VAL A 163 15.81 7.12 3.97
CA VAL A 163 15.17 5.84 4.30
C VAL A 163 15.68 4.80 3.33
N ILE A 164 16.21 3.70 3.86
CA ILE A 164 16.65 2.54 3.09
C ILE A 164 15.48 1.57 3.00
N VAL A 165 15.15 1.13 1.79
CA VAL A 165 14.05 0.19 1.52
C VAL A 165 14.63 -1.14 1.05
N THR A 166 14.30 -2.22 1.75
CA THR A 166 14.72 -3.58 1.42
C THR A 166 13.54 -4.52 1.36
N ARG A 167 13.69 -5.63 0.64
CA ARG A 167 12.77 -6.78 0.75
C ARG A 167 13.06 -7.54 2.05
N LEU A 168 12.21 -8.53 2.35
CA LEU A 168 12.33 -9.39 3.53
C LEU A 168 13.66 -10.18 3.56
N ASP A 169 14.16 -10.60 2.40
CA ASP A 169 15.45 -11.30 2.27
C ASP A 169 16.67 -10.38 2.44
N GLY A 170 16.45 -9.09 2.69
CA GLY A 170 17.50 -8.07 2.84
C GLY A 170 18.00 -7.52 1.51
N SER A 171 17.50 -7.97 0.36
CA SER A 171 17.86 -7.41 -0.94
C SER A 171 17.43 -5.93 -1.01
N PRO A 172 18.31 -5.04 -1.51
CA PRO A 172 17.98 -3.63 -1.63
C PRO A 172 16.92 -3.41 -2.71
N VAL A 173 15.91 -2.61 -2.41
CA VAL A 173 14.97 -2.07 -3.39
C VAL A 173 15.41 -0.67 -3.82
N GLY A 174 15.85 0.13 -2.86
CA GLY A 174 16.32 1.49 -3.11
C GLY A 174 16.35 2.35 -1.85
N GLU A 175 16.46 3.64 -2.05
CA GLU A 175 16.55 4.64 -1.00
C GLU A 175 15.66 5.84 -1.30
N ILE A 176 15.04 6.39 -0.26
CA ILE A 176 14.29 7.65 -0.33
C ILE A 176 15.14 8.70 0.38
N VAL A 177 15.59 9.73 -0.35
CA VAL A 177 16.58 10.70 0.13
C VAL A 177 16.06 12.11 -0.02
N GLN A 178 16.10 12.89 1.04
CA GLN A 178 15.75 14.32 0.99
C GLN A 178 16.74 15.08 0.10
N GLN A 179 16.25 15.80 -0.91
CA GLN A 179 17.10 16.57 -1.82
C GLN A 179 17.48 17.93 -1.23
N ASN A 180 16.48 18.68 -0.74
CA ASN A 180 16.63 20.05 -0.26
C ASN A 180 16.29 20.19 1.23
N VAL A 181 17.08 20.99 1.95
CA VAL A 181 16.88 21.32 3.37
C VAL A 181 16.25 22.70 3.59
N ILE A 182 16.17 23.53 2.55
CA ILE A 182 15.60 24.89 2.58
C ILE A 182 14.57 25.00 1.44
N GLY A 183 13.37 25.50 1.72
CA GLY A 183 12.31 25.69 0.73
C GLY A 183 11.32 24.51 0.62
N LYS A 184 10.90 24.16 -0.61
CA LYS A 184 9.98 23.04 -0.85
C LYS A 184 10.67 21.71 -0.54
N ILE A 185 10.01 20.88 0.27
CA ILE A 185 10.52 19.57 0.68
C ILE A 185 10.35 18.58 -0.48
N ASN A 186 11.45 18.12 -1.06
CA ASN A 186 11.46 17.11 -2.12
C ASN A 186 12.29 15.90 -1.68
N PHE A 187 11.80 14.71 -2.01
CA PHE A 187 12.50 13.46 -1.78
C PHE A 187 12.76 12.76 -3.10
N ALA A 188 14.00 12.38 -3.36
CA ALA A 188 14.37 11.51 -4.46
C ALA A 188 14.14 10.04 -4.06
N MET A 189 13.68 9.24 -5.00
CA MET A 189 13.68 7.78 -4.92
C MET A 189 14.82 7.28 -5.81
N ASN A 190 15.80 6.62 -5.20
CA ASN A 190 16.98 6.11 -5.88
C ASN A 190 16.98 4.59 -5.84
N ALA A 191 17.37 3.96 -6.94
CA ALA A 191 17.67 2.54 -7.01
C ALA A 191 18.97 2.34 -7.80
N ASP A 192 19.83 1.44 -7.35
CA ASP A 192 21.13 1.15 -7.99
C ASP A 192 21.96 2.41 -8.27
N GLY A 193 21.91 3.39 -7.35
CA GLY A 193 22.63 4.66 -7.47
C GLY A 193 22.04 5.66 -8.47
N ARG A 194 20.89 5.37 -9.08
CA ARG A 194 20.20 6.25 -10.04
C ARG A 194 18.87 6.71 -9.49
N GLN A 195 18.50 7.96 -9.74
CA GLN A 195 17.17 8.46 -9.41
C GLN A 195 16.14 7.85 -10.37
N VAL A 196 15.16 7.13 -9.81
CA VAL A 196 14.07 6.49 -10.58
C VAL A 196 12.75 7.26 -10.48
N GLY A 197 12.65 8.15 -9.49
CA GLY A 197 11.51 9.05 -9.33
C GLY A 197 11.71 10.02 -8.17
N ALA A 198 10.68 10.81 -7.87
CA ALA A 198 10.71 11.76 -6.76
C ALA A 198 9.31 12.06 -6.23
N ILE A 199 9.24 12.51 -4.97
CA ILE A 199 8.06 13.16 -4.41
C ILE A 199 8.27 14.66 -4.41
N LYS A 200 7.33 15.38 -5.01
CA LYS A 200 7.27 16.83 -5.06
C LYS A 200 6.19 17.34 -4.13
N ALA A 201 6.59 18.09 -3.10
CA ALA A 201 5.65 18.73 -2.19
C ALA A 201 5.07 20.01 -2.77
N GLU A 202 3.94 19.88 -3.48
CA GLU A 202 3.15 21.01 -3.95
C GLU A 202 2.56 21.77 -2.76
N ASN A 203 1.94 21.06 -1.81
CA ASN A 203 1.47 21.63 -0.56
C ASN A 203 1.70 20.68 0.62
N TRP A 204 2.82 20.89 1.32
CA TRP A 204 3.24 20.07 2.46
C TRP A 204 2.25 20.10 3.64
N ARG A 205 1.55 21.22 3.85
CA ARG A 205 0.58 21.37 4.94
C ARG A 205 -0.77 20.71 4.61
N ALA A 206 -1.14 20.67 3.33
CA ALA A 206 -2.41 20.10 2.87
C ALA A 206 -2.32 18.62 2.44
N TRP A 207 -1.15 17.98 2.60
CA TRP A 207 -0.93 16.62 2.12
C TRP A 207 -1.24 16.44 0.63
N ASN A 208 -0.75 17.36 -0.21
CA ASN A 208 -0.86 17.21 -1.65
C ASN A 208 0.55 17.04 -2.23
N PHE A 209 0.85 15.80 -2.60
CA PHE A 209 2.17 15.37 -3.07
C PHE A 209 2.03 14.71 -4.43
N ALA A 210 2.67 15.28 -5.46
CA ALA A 210 2.85 14.59 -6.73
C ALA A 210 4.05 13.65 -6.62
N ILE A 211 3.90 12.43 -7.10
CA ILE A 211 4.97 11.46 -7.25
C ILE A 211 5.26 11.33 -8.74
N VAL A 212 6.51 11.57 -9.12
CA VAL A 212 6.95 11.59 -10.51
C VAL A 212 7.98 10.50 -10.78
N ASP A 213 8.06 10.07 -12.04
CA ASP A 213 9.16 9.23 -12.53
C ASP A 213 10.44 10.07 -12.76
N HIS A 214 11.50 9.41 -13.25
CA HIS A 214 12.77 10.04 -13.59
C HIS A 214 12.71 11.09 -14.72
N ALA A 215 11.62 11.09 -15.50
CA ALA A 215 11.36 12.04 -16.59
C ALA A 215 10.37 13.13 -16.17
N ASP A 216 10.11 13.26 -14.86
CA ASP A 216 9.19 14.22 -14.25
C ASP A 216 7.70 14.05 -14.63
N ASN A 217 7.30 12.90 -15.20
CA ASN A 217 5.90 12.58 -15.43
C ASN A 217 5.23 12.15 -14.14
N GLU A 218 4.03 12.66 -13.85
CA GLU A 218 3.27 12.27 -12.67
C GLU A 218 2.72 10.83 -12.81
N VAL A 219 3.19 9.96 -11.93
CA VAL A 219 2.84 8.53 -11.91
C VAL A 219 1.91 8.15 -10.77
N ALA A 220 1.92 8.94 -9.69
CA ALA A 220 1.05 8.75 -8.55
C ALA A 220 0.88 10.06 -7.78
N ARG A 221 -0.14 10.12 -6.92
CA ARG A 221 -0.42 11.28 -6.08
C ARG A 221 -0.88 10.86 -4.69
N ILE A 222 -0.44 11.62 -3.68
CA ILE A 222 -0.93 11.49 -2.30
C ILE A 222 -1.81 12.70 -1.98
N THR A 223 -3.03 12.47 -1.47
CA THR A 223 -3.99 13.52 -1.08
C THR A 223 -4.61 13.25 0.29
N LYS A 224 -4.97 14.30 1.05
CA LYS A 224 -5.55 14.15 2.40
C LYS A 224 -6.86 13.37 2.42
N THR A 225 -7.79 13.61 1.51
CA THR A 225 -9.02 12.81 1.35
C THR A 225 -9.78 13.37 0.15
N TRP A 226 -10.49 12.50 -0.57
CA TRP A 226 -11.25 12.87 -1.77
C TRP A 226 -12.46 13.73 -1.37
N GLU A 227 -12.54 14.96 -1.87
CA GLU A 227 -13.61 15.94 -1.58
C GLU A 227 -15.02 15.49 -2.01
N GLY A 228 -15.17 14.30 -2.61
CA GLY A 228 -16.43 13.75 -3.12
C GLY A 228 -16.81 12.35 -2.62
N LEU A 229 -15.88 11.52 -2.16
CA LEU A 229 -16.14 10.08 -1.89
C LEU A 229 -16.39 9.75 -0.40
N ALA A 230 -16.21 10.73 0.50
CA ALA A 230 -16.06 10.48 1.93
C ALA A 230 -17.10 11.11 2.86
N LYS A 231 -18.21 11.66 2.34
CA LYS A 231 -19.17 12.38 3.20
C LYS A 231 -19.96 11.52 4.19
N THR A 232 -19.90 10.19 4.10
CA THR A 232 -20.77 9.30 4.88
C THR A 232 -20.07 8.31 5.81
N MET A 233 -18.75 8.11 5.74
CA MET A 233 -18.07 7.03 6.48
C MET A 233 -16.64 7.34 6.98
N PHE A 234 -16.27 8.61 7.21
CA PHE A 234 -14.88 8.94 7.58
C PHE A 234 -14.85 9.79 8.84
N THR A 235 -14.44 9.18 9.95
CA THR A 235 -14.16 9.86 11.21
C THR A 235 -12.93 10.77 11.08
N THR A 236 -12.79 11.70 12.02
CA THR A 236 -11.85 12.83 12.12
C THR A 236 -10.34 12.48 12.13
N ALA A 237 -9.94 11.27 11.74
CA ALA A 237 -8.54 10.83 11.74
C ALA A 237 -7.75 11.37 10.54
N ASP A 238 -6.42 11.50 10.68
CA ASP A 238 -5.47 11.85 9.62
C ASP A 238 -5.35 10.69 8.60
N ASN A 239 -6.42 10.44 7.86
CA ASN A 239 -6.43 9.55 6.71
C ASN A 239 -5.80 10.26 5.51
N TYR A 240 -5.24 9.49 4.57
CA TYR A 240 -4.81 9.99 3.26
C TYR A 240 -4.88 8.88 2.22
N VAL A 241 -4.87 9.26 0.94
CA VAL A 241 -5.01 8.36 -0.19
C VAL A 241 -3.77 8.46 -1.08
N LEU A 242 -3.20 7.32 -1.44
CA LEU A 242 -2.26 7.18 -2.55
C LEU A 242 -3.05 6.68 -3.77
N GLN A 243 -3.01 7.45 -4.85
CA GLN A 243 -3.53 7.05 -6.15
C GLN A 243 -2.36 6.80 -7.10
N ILE A 244 -2.27 5.60 -7.67
CA ILE A 244 -1.29 5.20 -8.68
C ILE A 244 -2.00 5.20 -10.04
N HIS A 245 -1.49 5.95 -11.00
CA HIS A 245 -2.19 6.19 -12.27
C HIS A 245 -2.18 4.98 -13.21
N PHE A 246 -1.14 4.15 -13.13
CA PHE A 246 -0.98 2.93 -13.92
C PHE A 246 0.00 1.98 -13.23
N GLN A 247 0.02 0.71 -13.62
CA GLN A 247 0.96 -0.25 -13.04
C GLN A 247 2.40 0.19 -13.29
N LEU A 248 3.14 0.44 -12.21
CA LEU A 248 4.52 0.90 -12.29
C LEU A 248 5.49 -0.28 -12.36
N PRO A 249 6.60 -0.14 -13.11
CA PRO A 249 7.67 -1.13 -13.06
C PRO A 249 8.38 -1.10 -11.71
N GLU A 250 9.00 -2.22 -11.34
CA GLU A 250 9.94 -2.25 -10.22
C GLU A 250 11.28 -1.62 -10.62
N PRO A 251 12.01 -0.99 -9.68
CA PRO A 251 11.70 -0.83 -8.25
C PRO A 251 10.81 0.38 -7.92
N LEU A 252 10.37 1.15 -8.93
CA LEU A 252 9.63 2.39 -8.72
C LEU A 252 8.33 2.14 -7.95
N LEU A 253 7.56 1.12 -8.31
CA LEU A 253 6.34 0.74 -7.60
C LEU A 253 6.56 0.55 -6.09
N SER A 254 7.53 -0.29 -5.72
CA SER A 254 7.85 -0.55 -4.32
C SER A 254 8.26 0.73 -3.58
N LEU A 255 9.03 1.60 -4.23
CA LEU A 255 9.44 2.88 -3.65
C LEU A 255 8.27 3.87 -3.52
N VAL A 256 7.35 3.91 -4.48
CA VAL A 256 6.11 4.71 -4.40
C VAL A 256 5.27 4.28 -3.20
N VAL A 257 5.00 2.97 -3.07
CA VAL A 257 4.24 2.41 -1.95
C VAL A 257 4.97 2.67 -0.63
N ALA A 258 6.27 2.39 -0.56
CA ALA A 258 7.08 2.62 0.63
C ALA A 258 7.04 4.08 1.09
N THR A 259 7.18 5.01 0.15
CA THR A 259 7.21 6.43 0.45
C THR A 259 5.85 6.93 0.91
N ALA A 260 4.78 6.55 0.20
CA ALA A 260 3.43 6.96 0.56
C ALA A 260 3.04 6.48 1.95
N LEU A 261 3.30 5.21 2.26
CA LEU A 261 2.93 4.58 3.51
C LEU A 261 3.76 5.03 4.72
N THR A 262 4.89 5.72 4.51
CA THR A 262 5.81 6.14 5.58
C THR A 262 6.11 7.64 5.60
N VAL A 263 5.40 8.44 4.79
CA VAL A 263 5.63 9.89 4.68
C VAL A 263 5.51 10.62 6.02
N ASP A 264 4.63 10.19 6.92
CA ASP A 264 4.48 10.81 8.24
C ASP A 264 5.54 10.35 9.25
N THR A 265 5.80 9.05 9.29
CA THR A 265 6.64 8.45 10.33
C THR A 265 8.13 8.62 10.02
N ALA A 266 8.53 8.47 8.75
CA ALA A 266 9.94 8.48 8.36
C ALA A 266 10.41 9.81 7.76
N LEU A 267 9.51 10.54 7.07
CA LEU A 267 9.89 11.75 6.33
C LEU A 267 9.51 13.05 7.05
N LYS A 268 8.36 13.12 7.73
CA LYS A 268 7.92 14.34 8.45
C LYS A 268 8.63 14.60 9.77
N GLN A 269 9.10 13.57 10.48
CA GLN A 269 9.74 13.74 11.79
C GLN A 269 10.95 14.70 11.76
N ASP A 270 11.68 14.76 10.64
CA ASP A 270 12.84 15.66 10.51
C ASP A 270 12.47 17.14 10.47
N SER A 271 11.34 17.46 9.82
CA SER A 271 10.89 18.85 9.63
C SER A 271 10.36 19.51 10.91
N ARG A 272 10.01 18.74 11.94
CA ARG A 272 9.52 19.24 13.24
C ARG A 272 10.65 19.58 14.23
N GLY A 273 11.91 19.33 13.86
CA GLY A 273 13.09 19.55 14.71
C GLY A 273 13.75 20.93 14.58
N LEU A 274 13.13 21.87 13.86
CA LEU A 274 13.53 23.29 13.86
C LEU A 274 12.57 24.06 14.79
N GLY A 275 12.87 23.97 16.09
CA GLY A 275 12.36 24.81 17.15
C GLY A 275 13.51 25.12 18.09
#